data_AF-A0A9Q8QHX0-F1
#
_entry.id   AF-A0A9Q8QHX0-F1
#
_cell.length_a   1.000
_cell.length_b   1.000
_cell.length_c   1.000
_cell.angle_alpha   90.00
_cell.angle_beta   90.00
_cell.angle_gamma   90.00
#
_symmetry.space_group_name_H-M   'P 1'
#
loop_
_entity.id
_entity.type
_entity.pdbx_description
1 polymer ?
#
loop_
_entity_poly.entity_id
_entity_poly.type
_entity_poly.pdbx_seq_one_letter_code
_entity_poly.pdbx_strand_id
1 'polypeptide(L)'
;MTPQIPLLLILTSLVLFISPASAEQRLLSTSLNTCQQESGFKASLFNVVYTPANNTASIQMVATSSVQGKVIFDVAISAYGYEFIRRTLNPCDMNLPGLCPMAPGKIPFGFNLPVAEDAAKNIPGIAYNIPDLDANVKVLINLTSIRESVACVEAHISNGKTVNLLGLRWATAVVAGLTILSSAVIYMYGVGHPNTAAHIAANSLALFGYFQAQAIIGFSSVPIPPIVEAWTMNFQWSMGIIRVGFMQDIFTWYQRATGGMPARLFDSITTVSVQVAKRSLQKSSLVACGF
;
A
#
# COMPACT_ATOMS: atom_id res chain seq x y z
N MET A 1 -7.87 -31.31 -42.36
CA MET A 1 -7.53 -29.87 -42.22
C MET A 1 -7.27 -29.59 -40.76
N THR A 2 -6.01 -29.39 -40.38
CA THR A 2 -5.54 -29.34 -38.99
C THR A 2 -5.69 -27.93 -38.40
N PRO A 3 -6.43 -27.73 -37.29
CA PRO A 3 -6.66 -26.43 -36.65
C PRO A 3 -5.44 -25.87 -35.88
N GLN A 4 -4.23 -26.42 -36.08
CA GLN A 4 -3.04 -26.09 -35.30
C GLN A 4 -2.32 -24.80 -35.73
N ILE A 5 -2.47 -24.40 -37.00
CA ILE A 5 -1.80 -23.22 -37.58
C ILE A 5 -2.27 -21.87 -36.95
N PRO A 6 -3.58 -21.62 -36.72
CA PRO A 6 -4.01 -20.35 -36.12
C PRO A 6 -3.59 -20.20 -34.66
N LEU A 7 -3.53 -21.29 -33.88
CA LEU A 7 -3.13 -21.25 -32.47
C LEU A 7 -1.65 -20.84 -32.30
N LEU A 8 -0.78 -21.33 -33.19
CA LEU A 8 0.65 -21.03 -33.16
C LEU A 8 0.95 -19.57 -33.55
N LEU A 9 0.17 -19.01 -34.50
CA LEU A 9 0.25 -17.60 -34.90
C LEU A 9 -0.23 -16.66 -33.78
N ILE A 10 -1.27 -17.05 -33.04
CA ILE A 10 -1.76 -16.29 -31.88
C ILE A 10 -0.72 -16.31 -30.75
N LEU A 11 -0.13 -17.48 -30.44
CA LEU A 11 0.91 -17.59 -29.41
C LEU A 11 2.16 -16.77 -29.74
N THR A 12 2.60 -16.79 -31.01
CA THR A 12 3.78 -16.02 -31.45
C THR A 12 3.53 -14.51 -31.45
N SER A 13 2.31 -14.06 -31.76
CA SER A 13 1.94 -12.64 -31.63
C SER A 13 1.95 -12.14 -30.19
N LEU A 14 1.63 -13.00 -29.21
CA LEU A 14 1.58 -12.64 -27.79
C LEU A 14 2.97 -12.45 -27.17
N VAL A 15 3.97 -13.20 -27.67
CA VAL A 15 5.37 -13.14 -27.18
C VAL A 15 6.07 -11.85 -27.61
N LEU A 16 5.68 -11.25 -28.74
CA LEU A 16 6.31 -10.02 -29.26
C LEU A 16 5.97 -8.74 -28.50
N PHE A 17 5.02 -8.78 -27.56
CA PHE A 17 4.65 -7.61 -26.74
C PHE A 17 5.41 -7.51 -25.40
N ILE A 18 6.29 -8.46 -25.09
CA ILE A 18 7.03 -8.47 -23.82
C ILE A 18 8.34 -7.68 -24.01
N SER A 19 8.25 -6.35 -23.90
CA SER A 19 9.45 -5.51 -23.81
C SER A 19 10.02 -5.56 -22.39
N PRO A 20 11.31 -5.90 -22.19
CA PRO A 20 11.92 -5.82 -20.87
C PRO A 20 12.07 -4.36 -20.46
N ALA A 21 11.26 -3.92 -19.49
CA ALA A 21 11.45 -2.63 -18.84
C ALA A 21 12.41 -2.81 -17.66
N SER A 22 13.61 -2.26 -17.76
CA SER A 22 14.52 -2.15 -16.62
C SER A 22 14.17 -0.87 -15.86
N ALA A 23 13.54 -1.02 -14.70
CA ALA A 23 13.31 0.08 -13.78
C ALA A 23 14.50 0.21 -12.84
N GLU A 24 14.98 1.43 -12.64
CA GLU A 24 16.03 1.72 -11.67
C GLU A 24 15.54 1.35 -10.26
N GLN A 25 16.38 0.65 -9.51
CA GLN A 25 16.08 0.29 -8.13
C GLN A 25 16.07 1.55 -7.28
N ARG A 26 14.97 1.80 -6.56
CA ARG A 26 14.83 2.93 -5.66
C ARG A 26 13.99 2.52 -4.47
N LEU A 27 14.30 3.07 -3.30
CA LEU A 27 13.42 3.00 -2.13
C LEU A 27 12.86 4.40 -1.91
N LEU A 28 11.55 4.50 -1.82
CA LEU A 28 10.83 5.76 -1.73
C LEU A 28 9.85 5.75 -0.56
N SER A 29 9.61 6.92 0.00
CA SER A 29 8.60 7.11 1.03
C SER A 29 7.91 8.45 0.81
N THR A 30 6.59 8.42 0.66
CA THR A 30 5.76 9.59 0.29
C THR A 30 4.83 10.05 1.40
N SER A 31 4.80 9.34 2.53
CA SER A 31 3.93 9.64 3.65
C SER A 31 4.69 9.53 4.96
N LEU A 32 4.40 10.46 5.85
CA LEU A 32 4.92 10.48 7.21
C LEU A 32 3.74 10.54 8.17
N ASN A 33 3.57 9.47 8.93
CA ASN A 33 2.47 9.28 9.86
C ASN A 33 2.94 9.65 11.27
N THR A 34 2.05 10.18 12.11
CA THR A 34 2.37 10.44 13.52
C THR A 34 2.05 9.21 14.36
N CYS A 35 3.01 8.71 15.13
CA CYS A 35 2.84 7.51 15.96
C CYS A 35 2.42 7.80 17.41
N GLN A 36 2.22 9.06 17.79
CA GLN A 36 1.70 9.45 19.10
C GLN A 36 0.58 10.49 18.97
N GLN A 37 -0.36 10.48 19.92
CA GLN A 37 -1.37 11.54 20.03
C GLN A 37 -0.68 12.86 20.38
N GLU A 38 -1.13 13.96 19.77
CA GLU A 38 -0.57 15.30 20.00
C GLU A 38 0.94 15.44 19.70
N SER A 39 1.44 14.78 18.66
CA SER A 39 2.82 14.98 18.19
C SER A 39 3.09 16.45 17.87
N GLY A 40 4.10 17.03 18.53
CA GLY A 40 4.57 18.40 18.29
C GLY A 40 5.28 18.59 16.95
N PHE A 41 5.46 17.52 16.18
CA PHE A 41 6.06 17.55 14.85
C PHE A 41 5.17 16.78 13.87
N LYS A 42 4.85 17.42 12.75
CA LYS A 42 4.03 16.86 11.66
C LYS A 42 4.63 17.25 10.31
N ALA A 43 4.48 16.41 9.28
CA ALA A 43 4.86 16.78 7.93
C ALA A 43 3.62 16.96 7.05
N SER A 44 3.59 18.05 6.28
CA SER A 44 2.57 18.28 5.25
C SER A 44 2.98 17.74 3.89
N LEU A 45 4.29 17.71 3.63
CA LEU A 45 4.90 17.08 2.46
C LEU A 45 6.06 16.23 2.97
N PHE A 46 6.13 14.98 2.51
CA PHE A 46 7.27 14.11 2.79
C PHE A 46 7.53 13.26 1.56
N ASN A 47 8.73 13.38 0.99
CA ASN A 47 9.18 12.59 -0.13
C ASN A 47 10.67 12.28 0.06
N VAL A 48 10.98 11.03 0.29
CA VAL A 48 12.35 10.54 0.40
C VAL A 48 12.57 9.53 -0.71
N VAL A 49 13.66 9.68 -1.46
CA VAL A 49 14.05 8.73 -2.51
C VAL A 49 15.51 8.37 -2.28
N TYR A 50 15.74 7.11 -1.92
CA TYR A 50 17.05 6.51 -1.81
C TYR A 50 17.38 5.74 -3.09
N THR A 51 18.53 6.05 -3.67
CA THR A 51 19.03 5.43 -4.89
C THR A 51 20.32 4.65 -4.57
N PRO A 52 20.33 3.32 -4.71
CA PRO A 52 21.50 2.50 -4.39
C PRO A 52 22.66 2.72 -5.38
N ALA A 53 22.38 3.14 -6.63
CA ALA A 53 23.40 3.35 -7.67
C ALA A 53 24.42 4.43 -7.32
N ASN A 54 24.00 5.47 -6.59
CA ASN A 54 24.87 6.56 -6.13
C ASN A 54 24.95 6.66 -4.59
N ASN A 55 24.31 5.74 -3.87
CA ASN A 55 24.25 5.70 -2.40
C ASN A 55 23.81 7.04 -1.77
N THR A 56 22.83 7.71 -2.39
CA THR A 56 22.29 8.99 -1.91
C THR A 56 20.79 8.89 -1.60
N ALA A 57 20.39 9.55 -0.51
CA ALA A 57 19.00 9.77 -0.16
C ALA A 57 18.63 11.23 -0.43
N SER A 58 17.76 11.45 -1.40
CA SER A 58 17.15 12.75 -1.69
C SER A 58 15.92 12.92 -0.81
N ILE A 59 15.95 13.89 0.10
CA ILE A 59 14.88 14.16 1.06
C ILE A 59 14.26 15.51 0.73
N GLN A 60 12.95 15.51 0.51
CA GLN A 60 12.14 16.70 0.34
C GLN A 60 10.98 16.64 1.32
N MET A 61 10.95 17.55 2.30
CA MET A 61 9.90 17.57 3.30
C MET A 61 9.51 18.99 3.70
N VAL A 62 8.23 19.16 4.03
CA VAL A 62 7.71 20.39 4.62
C VAL A 62 7.12 20.00 5.97
N ALA A 63 7.86 20.30 7.02
CA ALA A 63 7.46 20.01 8.39
C ALA A 63 6.82 21.22 9.06
N THR A 64 5.89 20.95 9.97
CA THR A 64 5.35 21.91 10.93
C THR A 64 5.73 21.42 12.31
N SER A 65 6.50 22.23 13.04
CA SER A 65 6.89 21.95 14.42
C SER A 65 6.23 22.96 15.37
N SER A 66 5.74 22.49 16.51
CA SER A 66 5.42 23.30 17.69
C SER A 66 6.49 23.18 18.78
N VAL A 67 7.52 22.36 18.55
CA VAL A 67 8.60 22.09 19.51
C VAL A 67 9.67 23.18 19.44
N GLN A 68 10.08 23.68 20.61
CA GLN A 68 11.16 24.65 20.75
C GLN A 68 12.30 24.09 21.60
N GLY A 69 13.53 24.12 21.06
CA GLY A 69 14.73 23.75 21.81
C GLY A 69 15.67 22.80 21.07
N LYS A 70 16.63 22.23 21.81
CA LYS A 70 17.54 21.20 21.30
C LYS A 70 16.87 19.84 21.37
N VAL A 71 16.89 19.13 20.26
CA VAL A 71 16.25 17.82 20.12
C VAL A 71 17.27 16.78 19.70
N ILE A 72 17.00 15.54 20.07
CA ILE A 72 17.76 14.36 19.68
C ILE A 72 16.79 13.43 18.94
N PHE A 73 17.22 12.93 17.78
CA PHE A 73 16.45 11.98 16.99
C PHE A 73 16.91 10.56 17.27
N ASP A 74 16.01 9.70 17.73
CA ASP A 74 16.24 8.27 17.84
C ASP A 74 15.54 7.59 16.66
N VAL A 75 16.33 7.16 15.68
CA VAL A 75 15.88 6.56 14.43
C VAL A 75 15.99 5.05 14.55
N ALA A 76 14.85 4.37 14.44
CA ALA A 76 14.74 2.93 14.37
C ALA A 76 14.19 2.53 12.99
N ILE A 77 14.88 1.60 12.32
CA ILE A 77 14.46 1.05 11.04
C ILE A 77 14.07 -0.41 11.28
N SER A 78 12.83 -0.73 10.95
CA SER A 78 12.28 -2.07 11.04
C SER A 78 11.81 -2.55 9.67
N ALA A 79 11.87 -3.86 9.46
CA ALA A 79 11.28 -4.53 8.31
C ALA A 79 10.61 -5.82 8.77
N TYR A 80 9.38 -6.08 8.30
CA TYR A 80 8.58 -7.25 8.70
C TYR A 80 8.47 -7.43 10.23
N GLY A 81 8.35 -6.31 10.95
CA GLY A 81 8.31 -6.29 12.42
C GLY A 81 9.65 -6.52 13.15
N TYR A 82 10.75 -6.71 12.42
CA TYR A 82 12.10 -6.85 13.00
C TYR A 82 12.90 -5.55 12.88
N GLU A 83 13.35 -5.00 14.01
CA GLU A 83 14.25 -3.84 14.06
C GLU A 83 15.69 -4.28 13.82
N PHE A 84 16.32 -3.78 12.77
CA PHE A 84 17.69 -4.17 12.39
C PHE A 84 18.70 -3.02 12.50
N ILE A 85 18.24 -1.77 12.51
CA ILE A 85 19.09 -0.59 12.72
C ILE A 85 18.41 0.33 13.71
N ARG A 86 19.15 0.73 14.76
CA ARG A 86 18.77 1.84 15.64
C ARG A 86 19.96 2.77 15.84
N ARG A 87 19.76 4.06 15.57
CA ARG A 87 20.80 5.08 15.68
C ARG A 87 20.21 6.35 16.27
N THR A 88 20.92 6.91 17.24
CA THR A 88 20.63 8.23 17.77
C THR A 88 21.42 9.27 17.00
N LEU A 89 20.72 10.21 16.36
CA LEU A 89 21.28 11.29 15.58
C LEU A 89 21.02 12.62 16.28
N ASN A 90 22.06 13.44 16.38
CA ASN A 90 21.94 14.80 16.89
C ASN A 90 21.94 15.77 15.69
N PRO A 91 20.82 16.45 15.39
CA PRO A 91 20.73 17.38 14.27
C PRO A 91 21.69 18.57 14.39
N CYS A 92 22.12 18.90 15.61
CA CYS A 92 23.11 19.94 15.85
C CYS A 92 24.51 19.57 15.36
N ASP A 93 24.90 18.29 15.49
CA ASP A 93 26.24 17.82 15.09
C ASP A 93 26.33 17.63 13.56
N MET A 94 25.19 17.35 12.93
CA MET A 94 25.07 17.19 11.47
C MET A 94 24.86 18.53 10.73
N ASN A 95 24.81 19.66 11.46
CA ASN A 95 24.62 21.00 10.91
C ASN A 95 23.41 21.14 9.96
N LEU A 96 22.30 20.45 10.28
CA LEU A 96 21.09 20.54 9.45
C LEU A 96 20.40 21.90 9.67
N PRO A 97 20.25 22.74 8.63
CA PRO A 97 19.65 24.06 8.76
C PRO A 97 18.22 23.91 9.25
N GLY A 98 17.81 24.71 10.25
CA GLY A 98 16.45 24.77 10.78
C GLY A 98 16.01 23.65 11.73
N LEU A 99 16.88 22.66 12.01
CA LEU A 99 16.61 21.60 13.00
C LEU A 99 17.36 21.79 14.33
N CYS A 100 18.36 22.68 14.39
CA CYS A 100 19.03 23.04 15.64
C CYS A 100 19.35 24.55 15.74
N PRO A 101 18.81 25.27 16.75
CA PRO A 101 17.71 24.86 17.62
C PRO A 101 16.40 24.76 16.81
N MET A 102 15.56 23.78 17.16
CA MET A 102 14.24 23.67 16.54
C MET A 102 13.39 24.85 17.02
N ALA A 103 12.73 25.52 16.08
CA ALA A 103 11.84 26.65 16.34
C ALA A 103 10.42 26.31 15.88
N PRO A 104 9.37 26.80 16.57
CA PRO A 104 8.01 26.62 16.12
C PRO A 104 7.78 27.27 14.75
N GLY A 105 7.15 26.56 13.83
CA GLY A 105 6.84 27.06 12.49
C GLY A 105 6.81 26.00 11.41
N LYS A 106 6.55 26.46 10.17
CA LYS A 106 6.66 25.65 8.96
C LYS A 106 8.08 25.77 8.43
N ILE A 107 8.76 24.64 8.28
CA ILE A 107 10.15 24.62 7.83
C ILE A 107 10.25 23.68 6.62
N PRO A 108 10.48 24.22 5.42
CA PRO A 108 10.79 23.42 4.25
C PRO A 108 12.25 22.97 4.31
N PHE A 109 12.48 21.67 4.13
CA PHE A 109 13.82 21.09 4.02
C PHE A 109 13.92 20.30 2.71
N GLY A 110 15.02 20.52 2.00
CA GLY A 110 15.37 19.79 0.79
C GLY A 110 16.88 19.58 0.76
N PHE A 111 17.34 18.36 0.99
CA PHE A 111 18.77 18.04 0.95
C PHE A 111 19.02 16.62 0.44
N ASN A 112 20.20 16.45 -0.14
CA ASN A 112 20.71 15.14 -0.53
C ASN A 112 21.69 14.69 0.56
N LEU A 113 21.38 13.59 1.22
CA LEU A 113 22.24 13.01 2.25
C LEU A 113 22.95 11.78 1.67
N PRO A 114 24.29 11.72 1.65
CA PRO A 114 24.99 10.48 1.37
C PRO A 114 24.71 9.49 2.51
N VAL A 115 24.27 8.29 2.17
CA VAL A 115 24.03 7.24 3.16
C VAL A 115 25.35 6.55 3.45
N ALA A 116 25.68 6.38 4.73
CA ALA A 116 26.92 5.74 5.13
C ALA A 116 26.95 4.28 4.62
N GLU A 117 28.11 3.82 4.14
CA GLU A 117 28.23 2.49 3.52
C GLU A 117 27.87 1.34 4.48
N ASP A 118 28.07 1.52 5.79
CA ASP A 118 27.69 0.55 6.81
C ASP A 118 26.16 0.39 6.86
N ALA A 119 25.41 1.48 6.78
CA ALA A 119 23.95 1.45 6.73
C ALA A 119 23.44 0.83 5.41
N ALA A 120 24.08 1.16 4.28
CA ALA A 120 23.71 0.62 2.97
C ALA A 120 23.95 -0.90 2.85
N LYS A 121 25.03 -1.43 3.45
CA LYS A 121 25.34 -2.88 3.48
C LYS A 121 24.31 -3.70 4.26
N ASN A 122 23.65 -3.10 5.24
CA ASN A 122 22.60 -3.76 6.00
C ASN A 122 21.27 -3.86 5.25
N ILE A 123 21.12 -3.18 4.09
CA ILE A 123 19.92 -3.27 3.26
C ILE A 123 20.10 -4.45 2.30
N PRO A 124 19.38 -5.56 2.49
CA PRO A 124 19.54 -6.73 1.63
C PRO A 124 18.99 -6.42 0.23
N GLY A 125 19.64 -6.95 -0.81
CA GLY A 125 19.25 -6.71 -2.21
C GLY A 125 17.81 -7.15 -2.55
N ILE A 126 17.20 -7.99 -1.71
CA ILE A 126 15.81 -8.42 -1.83
C ILE A 126 14.80 -7.27 -1.59
N ALA A 127 15.17 -6.24 -0.82
CA ALA A 127 14.32 -5.08 -0.53
C ALA A 127 13.88 -4.32 -1.80
N TYR A 128 14.72 -4.33 -2.85
CA TYR A 128 14.41 -3.66 -4.12
C TYR A 128 13.51 -4.51 -5.05
N ASN A 129 13.26 -5.76 -4.69
CA ASN A 129 12.55 -6.71 -5.55
C ASN A 129 11.22 -7.20 -4.98
N ILE A 130 11.09 -7.34 -3.66
CA ILE A 130 9.81 -7.75 -3.05
C ILE A 130 8.75 -6.64 -3.23
N PRO A 131 7.61 -6.91 -3.88
CA PRO A 131 6.51 -5.96 -3.96
C PRO A 131 5.87 -5.72 -2.59
N ASP A 132 5.32 -4.52 -2.38
CA ASP A 132 4.65 -4.11 -1.13
C ASP A 132 5.51 -4.43 0.11
N LEU A 133 6.76 -3.98 0.07
CA LEU A 133 7.74 -4.14 1.15
C LEU A 133 7.18 -3.58 2.47
N ASP A 134 7.19 -4.41 3.52
CA ASP A 134 6.88 -3.97 4.88
C ASP A 134 8.16 -3.45 5.56
N ALA A 135 8.50 -2.20 5.30
CA ALA A 135 9.64 -1.53 5.94
C ALA A 135 9.22 -0.17 6.49
N ASN A 136 9.54 0.08 7.75
CA ASN A 136 9.09 1.25 8.49
C ASN A 136 10.30 1.93 9.14
N VAL A 137 10.37 3.25 8.99
CA VAL A 137 11.36 4.08 9.68
C VAL A 137 10.62 4.89 10.74
N LYS A 138 10.88 4.55 12.00
CA LYS A 138 10.32 5.25 13.16
C LYS A 138 11.35 6.21 13.71
N VAL A 139 10.96 7.48 13.87
CA VAL A 139 11.80 8.52 14.45
C VAL A 139 11.12 9.07 15.70
N LEU A 140 11.77 8.87 16.84
CA LEU A 140 11.40 9.46 18.12
C LEU A 140 12.20 10.74 18.33
N ILE A 141 11.51 11.84 18.63
CA ILE A 141 12.11 13.16 18.83
C ILE A 141 12.07 13.48 20.32
N ASN A 142 13.24 13.48 20.95
CA ASN A 142 13.38 13.68 22.39
C ASN A 142 14.02 15.04 22.68
N LEU A 143 13.50 15.77 23.67
CA LEU A 143 14.12 17.02 24.12
C LEU A 143 15.37 16.73 24.96
N THR A 144 16.48 17.41 24.68
CA THR A 144 17.73 17.22 25.45
C THR A 144 17.57 17.66 26.92
N SER A 145 16.71 18.64 27.20
CA SER A 145 16.49 19.19 28.54
C SER A 145 15.71 18.28 29.47
N ILE A 146 14.66 17.61 28.97
CA ILE A 146 13.69 16.86 29.79
C ILE A 146 13.81 15.34 29.56
N ARG A 147 14.55 14.89 28.53
CA ARG A 147 14.63 13.49 28.07
C ARG A 147 13.27 12.83 27.80
N GLU A 148 12.26 13.63 27.50
CA GLU A 148 10.91 13.17 27.17
C GLU A 148 10.67 13.22 25.65
N SER A 149 9.85 12.29 25.14
CA SER A 149 9.48 12.21 23.73
C SER A 149 8.39 13.22 23.39
N VAL A 150 8.72 14.19 22.55
CA VAL A 150 7.82 15.31 22.22
C VAL A 150 7.19 15.14 20.83
N ALA A 151 7.78 14.29 19.99
CA ALA A 151 7.17 13.88 18.75
C ALA A 151 7.58 12.45 18.35
N CYS A 152 6.68 11.77 17.65
CA CYS A 152 6.89 10.45 17.09
C CYS A 152 6.37 10.47 15.65
N VAL A 153 7.24 10.17 14.70
CA VAL A 153 6.87 10.05 13.28
C VAL A 153 7.34 8.73 12.69
N GLU A 154 6.57 8.20 11.77
CA GLU A 154 6.80 6.92 11.12
C GLU A 154 6.61 7.05 9.61
N ALA A 155 7.58 6.55 8.85
CA ALA A 155 7.58 6.58 7.39
C ALA A 155 7.58 5.15 6.84
N HIS A 156 6.62 4.84 5.98
CA HIS A 156 6.57 3.57 5.25
C HIS A 156 7.48 3.64 4.03
N ILE A 157 8.37 2.66 3.87
CA ILE A 157 9.31 2.58 2.76
C ILE A 157 8.76 1.61 1.71
N SER A 158 8.66 2.08 0.47
CA SER A 158 8.22 1.30 -0.69
C SER A 158 9.31 1.28 -1.77
N ASN A 159 9.29 0.27 -2.64
CA ASN A 159 10.10 0.25 -3.87
C ASN A 159 9.27 0.55 -5.13
N GLY A 160 8.02 1.01 -4.95
CA GLY A 160 7.09 1.32 -6.03
C GLY A 160 6.50 0.09 -6.74
N LYS A 161 6.81 -1.13 -6.28
CA LYS A 161 6.23 -2.37 -6.79
C LYS A 161 5.07 -2.80 -5.89
N THR A 162 3.99 -3.27 -6.51
CA THR A 162 2.81 -3.77 -5.80
C THR A 162 2.28 -5.04 -6.46
N VAL A 163 1.69 -5.93 -5.66
CA VAL A 163 0.93 -7.10 -6.13
C VAL A 163 -0.51 -6.75 -6.47
N ASN A 164 -0.96 -5.53 -6.17
CA ASN A 164 -2.27 -5.04 -6.61
C ASN A 164 -2.21 -4.63 -8.08
N LEU A 165 -2.57 -5.57 -8.95
CA LEU A 165 -2.46 -5.42 -10.39
C LEU A 165 -3.85 -5.42 -11.02
N LEU A 166 -4.18 -4.36 -11.75
CA LEU A 166 -5.45 -4.28 -12.48
C LEU A 166 -5.63 -5.48 -13.44
N GLY A 167 -4.55 -5.94 -14.07
CA GLY A 167 -4.57 -7.12 -14.92
C GLY A 167 -4.98 -8.39 -14.17
N LEU A 168 -4.50 -8.59 -12.94
CA LEU A 168 -4.86 -9.74 -12.11
C LEU A 168 -6.33 -9.69 -11.68
N ARG A 169 -6.82 -8.49 -11.30
CA ARG A 169 -8.24 -8.26 -10.97
C ARG A 169 -9.16 -8.70 -12.09
N TRP A 170 -8.91 -8.23 -13.32
CA TRP A 170 -9.75 -8.57 -14.47
C TRP A 170 -9.54 -10.00 -14.96
N ALA A 171 -8.31 -10.52 -14.94
CA ALA A 171 -8.04 -11.89 -15.34
C ALA A 171 -8.80 -12.89 -14.45
N THR A 172 -8.75 -12.70 -13.13
CA THR A 172 -9.47 -13.56 -12.18
C THR A 172 -11.00 -13.42 -12.32
N ALA A 173 -11.50 -12.21 -12.55
CA ALA A 173 -12.91 -11.95 -12.83
C ALA A 173 -13.41 -12.65 -14.10
N VAL A 174 -12.65 -12.54 -15.20
CA VAL A 174 -13.00 -13.18 -16.48
C VAL A 174 -12.94 -14.69 -16.36
N VAL A 175 -11.91 -15.25 -15.71
CA VAL A 175 -11.80 -16.70 -15.51
C VAL A 175 -12.99 -17.23 -14.72
N ALA A 176 -13.38 -16.57 -13.63
CA ALA A 176 -14.56 -16.94 -12.84
C ALA A 176 -15.87 -16.82 -13.65
N GLY A 177 -16.02 -15.74 -14.42
CA GLY A 177 -17.18 -15.54 -15.29
C GLY A 177 -17.30 -16.64 -16.35
N LEU A 178 -16.21 -16.98 -17.03
CA LEU A 178 -16.19 -18.03 -18.04
C LEU A 178 -16.46 -19.42 -17.45
N THR A 179 -16.02 -19.70 -16.22
CA THR A 179 -16.31 -20.98 -15.56
C THR A 179 -17.80 -21.13 -15.24
N ILE A 180 -18.43 -20.08 -14.70
CA ILE A 180 -19.87 -20.07 -14.45
C ILE A 180 -20.65 -20.19 -15.78
N LEU A 181 -20.29 -19.40 -16.80
CA LEU A 181 -20.96 -19.43 -18.10
C LEU A 181 -20.83 -20.80 -18.78
N SER A 182 -19.66 -21.44 -18.70
CA SER A 182 -19.47 -22.78 -19.30
C SER A 182 -20.38 -23.83 -18.66
N SER A 183 -20.62 -23.77 -17.34
CA SER A 183 -21.56 -24.66 -16.66
C SER A 183 -23.01 -24.45 -17.15
N ALA A 184 -23.42 -23.20 -17.36
CA ALA A 184 -24.75 -22.87 -17.87
C ALA A 184 -24.94 -23.34 -19.32
N VAL A 185 -23.94 -23.14 -20.18
CA VAL A 185 -23.94 -23.62 -21.56
C VAL A 185 -24.03 -25.15 -21.59
N ILE A 186 -23.23 -25.87 -20.80
CA ILE A 186 -23.28 -27.34 -20.76
C ILE A 186 -24.64 -27.84 -20.27
N TYR A 187 -25.27 -27.15 -19.31
CA TYR A 187 -26.63 -27.48 -18.87
C TYR A 187 -27.67 -27.28 -19.98
N MET A 188 -27.59 -26.17 -20.73
CA MET A 188 -28.56 -25.84 -21.78
C MET A 188 -28.40 -26.69 -23.06
N TYR A 189 -27.18 -26.98 -23.48
CA TYR A 189 -26.90 -27.73 -24.71
C TYR A 189 -26.70 -29.25 -24.48
N GLY A 190 -26.39 -29.66 -23.25
CA GLY A 190 -26.13 -31.04 -22.89
C GLY A 190 -27.41 -31.80 -22.56
N VAL A 191 -28.05 -32.36 -23.59
CA VAL A 191 -29.15 -33.34 -23.43
C VAL A 191 -28.59 -34.62 -22.76
N GLY A 192 -28.51 -34.63 -21.43
CA GLY A 192 -28.27 -35.85 -20.63
C GLY A 192 -27.09 -35.90 -19.66
N HIS A 193 -26.33 -34.82 -19.44
CA HIS A 193 -25.21 -34.83 -18.45
C HIS A 193 -25.37 -33.81 -17.31
N PRO A 194 -26.47 -33.86 -16.52
CA PRO A 194 -26.68 -32.94 -15.40
C PRO A 194 -25.58 -33.05 -14.34
N ASN A 195 -25.01 -34.24 -14.17
CA ASN A 195 -23.91 -34.47 -13.23
C ASN A 195 -22.66 -33.67 -13.63
N THR A 196 -22.32 -33.61 -14.92
CA THR A 196 -21.16 -32.85 -15.42
C THR A 196 -21.38 -31.35 -15.23
N ALA A 197 -22.57 -30.84 -15.57
CA ALA A 197 -22.93 -29.44 -15.35
C ALA A 197 -22.87 -29.08 -13.86
N ALA A 198 -23.41 -29.93 -12.98
CA ALA A 198 -23.39 -29.75 -11.53
C ALA A 198 -21.97 -29.78 -10.96
N HIS A 199 -21.10 -30.67 -11.42
CA HIS A 199 -19.70 -30.71 -11.01
C HIS A 199 -18.95 -29.42 -11.38
N ILE A 200 -19.15 -28.91 -12.60
CA ILE A 200 -18.51 -27.67 -13.04
C ILE A 200 -19.05 -26.48 -12.25
N ALA A 201 -20.38 -26.42 -12.04
CA ALA A 201 -21.00 -25.37 -11.24
C ALA A 201 -20.48 -25.37 -9.79
N ALA A 202 -20.41 -26.55 -9.15
CA ALA A 202 -19.90 -26.67 -7.78
C ALA A 202 -18.45 -26.19 -7.65
N ASN A 203 -17.58 -26.57 -8.58
CA ASN A 203 -16.18 -26.10 -8.60
C ASN A 203 -16.08 -24.61 -8.89
N SER A 204 -16.96 -24.07 -9.74
CA SER A 204 -17.00 -22.64 -10.04
C SER A 204 -17.44 -21.82 -8.82
N LEU A 205 -18.45 -22.29 -8.09
CA LEU A 205 -18.88 -21.70 -6.82
C LEU A 205 -17.77 -21.79 -5.77
N ALA A 206 -17.05 -22.90 -5.69
CA ALA A 206 -15.91 -23.05 -4.78
C ALA A 206 -14.78 -22.06 -5.11
N LEU A 207 -14.46 -21.86 -6.40
CA LEU A 207 -13.47 -20.87 -6.84
C LEU A 207 -13.92 -19.44 -6.49
N PHE A 208 -15.19 -19.11 -6.73
CA PHE A 208 -15.74 -17.79 -6.39
C PHE A 208 -15.73 -17.56 -4.88
N GLY A 209 -16.12 -18.58 -4.09
CA GLY A 209 -16.05 -18.55 -2.63
C GLY A 209 -14.62 -18.41 -2.10
N TYR A 210 -13.64 -19.01 -2.77
CA TYR A 210 -12.23 -18.81 -2.45
C TYR A 210 -11.81 -17.34 -2.66
N PHE A 211 -12.19 -16.71 -3.78
CA PHE A 211 -11.91 -15.28 -4.01
C PHE A 211 -12.58 -14.38 -2.98
N GLN A 212 -13.82 -14.68 -2.60
CA GLN A 212 -14.51 -13.96 -1.53
C GLN A 212 -13.80 -14.13 -0.19
N ALA A 213 -13.36 -15.35 0.15
CA ALA A 213 -12.61 -15.61 1.38
C ALA A 213 -11.30 -14.82 1.43
N GLN A 214 -10.58 -14.71 0.30
CA GLN A 214 -9.39 -13.85 0.22
C GLN A 214 -9.73 -12.39 0.50
N ALA A 215 -10.80 -11.85 -0.09
CA ALA A 215 -11.22 -10.47 0.14
C ALA A 215 -11.66 -10.22 1.61
N ILE A 216 -12.35 -11.19 2.24
CA ILE A 216 -12.80 -11.10 3.63
C ILE A 216 -11.63 -11.03 4.61
N ILE A 217 -10.51 -11.70 4.34
CA ILE A 217 -9.30 -11.58 5.17
C ILE A 217 -8.82 -10.13 5.20
N GLY A 218 -8.84 -9.43 4.07
CA GLY A 218 -8.50 -8.00 4.00
C GLY A 218 -9.46 -7.08 4.75
N PHE A 219 -10.70 -7.52 5.00
CA PHE A 219 -11.68 -6.78 5.81
C PHE A 219 -11.59 -7.07 7.31
N SER A 220 -10.69 -7.97 7.74
CA SER A 220 -10.45 -8.17 9.16
C SER A 220 -9.74 -6.96 9.77
N SER A 221 -10.04 -6.65 11.03
CA SER A 221 -9.39 -5.55 11.76
C SER A 221 -7.99 -5.88 12.28
N VAL A 222 -7.45 -7.05 11.91
CA VAL A 222 -6.14 -7.51 12.35
C VAL A 222 -5.07 -6.80 11.52
N PRO A 223 -4.00 -6.27 12.14
CA PRO A 223 -2.88 -5.72 11.38
C PRO A 223 -2.22 -6.84 10.56
N ILE A 224 -2.39 -6.79 9.24
CA ILE A 224 -1.81 -7.73 8.29
C ILE A 224 -0.66 -7.05 7.52
N PRO A 225 0.33 -7.82 7.03
CA PRO A 225 1.40 -7.26 6.21
C PRO A 225 0.85 -6.58 4.94
N PRO A 226 1.45 -5.44 4.50
CA PRO A 226 1.03 -4.70 3.30
C PRO A 226 0.90 -5.54 2.03
N ILE A 227 1.76 -6.54 1.85
CA ILE A 227 1.68 -7.47 0.70
C ILE A 227 0.40 -8.30 0.71
N VAL A 228 -0.08 -8.71 1.90
CA VAL A 228 -1.33 -9.47 2.03
C VAL A 228 -2.51 -8.53 1.78
N GLU A 229 -2.48 -7.32 2.32
CA GLU A 229 -3.49 -6.31 2.05
C GLU A 229 -3.60 -6.03 0.53
N ALA A 230 -2.47 -5.77 -0.13
CA ALA A 230 -2.41 -5.56 -1.58
C ALA A 230 -2.88 -6.77 -2.38
N TRP A 231 -2.57 -7.99 -1.94
CA TRP A 231 -3.04 -9.22 -2.58
C TRP A 231 -4.57 -9.34 -2.50
N THR A 232 -5.14 -9.18 -1.31
CA THR A 232 -6.59 -9.31 -1.08
C THR A 232 -7.41 -8.26 -1.83
N MET A 233 -6.85 -7.06 -2.04
CA MET A 233 -7.45 -6.03 -2.91
C MET A 233 -7.71 -6.52 -4.34
N ASN A 234 -6.95 -7.49 -4.85
CA ASN A 234 -7.17 -8.02 -6.19
C ASN A 234 -8.50 -8.80 -6.33
N PHE A 235 -9.05 -9.30 -5.22
CA PHE A 235 -10.25 -10.14 -5.22
C PHE A 235 -11.51 -9.40 -4.76
N GLN A 236 -11.41 -8.10 -4.47
CA GLN A 236 -12.55 -7.27 -4.03
C GLN A 236 -13.72 -7.28 -5.01
N TRP A 237 -13.48 -7.48 -6.30
CA TRP A 237 -14.53 -7.57 -7.33
C TRP A 237 -15.51 -8.73 -7.09
N SER A 238 -15.09 -9.78 -6.37
CA SER A 238 -15.94 -10.92 -6.01
C SER A 238 -16.94 -10.61 -4.88
N MET A 239 -16.76 -9.45 -4.23
CA MET A 239 -17.60 -8.96 -3.17
C MET A 239 -18.50 -7.82 -3.65
N GLY A 240 -19.64 -7.67 -3.02
CA GLY A 240 -20.60 -6.62 -3.32
C GLY A 240 -21.36 -6.21 -2.07
N ILE A 241 -21.79 -4.96 -2.03
CA ILE A 241 -22.62 -4.44 -0.96
C ILE A 241 -24.08 -4.75 -1.32
N ILE A 242 -24.69 -5.70 -0.61
CA ILE A 242 -26.10 -6.05 -0.78
C ILE A 242 -26.89 -5.41 0.36
N ARG A 243 -27.89 -4.59 0.02
CA ARG A 243 -28.79 -4.01 1.02
C ARG A 243 -29.82 -5.04 1.44
N VAL A 244 -29.66 -5.57 2.65
CA VAL A 244 -30.62 -6.48 3.29
C VAL A 244 -31.14 -5.82 4.57
N GLY A 245 -32.41 -5.36 4.56
CA GLY A 245 -32.96 -4.52 5.62
C GLY A 245 -32.82 -5.11 7.03
N PHE A 246 -33.21 -6.38 7.22
CA PHE A 246 -33.14 -7.02 8.53
C PHE A 246 -31.69 -7.10 9.07
N MET A 247 -30.70 -7.31 8.20
CA MET A 247 -29.30 -7.37 8.61
C MET A 247 -28.81 -5.98 9.07
N GLN A 248 -29.22 -4.92 8.36
CA GLN A 248 -28.88 -3.54 8.74
C GLN A 248 -29.43 -3.19 10.12
N ASP A 249 -30.67 -3.59 10.42
CA ASP A 249 -31.29 -3.34 11.72
C ASP A 249 -30.56 -4.08 12.85
N ILE A 250 -30.24 -5.37 12.65
CA ILE A 250 -29.49 -6.18 13.64
C ILE A 250 -28.08 -5.64 13.86
N PHE A 251 -27.35 -5.32 12.80
CA PHE A 251 -25.98 -4.80 12.91
C PHE A 251 -25.94 -3.42 13.57
N THR A 252 -26.89 -2.55 13.22
CA THR A 252 -27.02 -1.22 13.84
C THR A 252 -27.39 -1.33 15.31
N TRP A 253 -28.30 -2.24 15.67
CA TRP A 253 -28.64 -2.52 17.06
C TRP A 253 -27.41 -3.02 17.84
N TYR A 254 -26.68 -4.01 17.29
CA TYR A 254 -25.49 -4.58 17.94
C TYR A 254 -24.39 -3.53 18.15
N GLN A 255 -24.12 -2.72 17.12
CA GLN A 255 -23.14 -1.63 17.20
C GLN A 255 -23.53 -0.61 18.29
N ARG A 256 -24.80 -0.21 18.37
CA ARG A 256 -25.28 0.72 19.40
C ARG A 256 -25.25 0.11 20.80
N ALA A 257 -25.62 -1.15 20.95
CA ALA A 257 -25.64 -1.86 22.22
C ALA A 257 -24.23 -2.09 22.81
N THR A 258 -23.22 -2.25 21.95
CA THR A 258 -21.81 -2.41 22.34
C THR A 258 -21.06 -1.07 22.49
N GLY A 259 -21.75 0.06 22.36
CA GLY A 259 -21.15 1.39 22.48
C GLY A 259 -20.31 1.82 21.27
N GLY A 260 -20.40 1.09 20.15
CA GLY A 260 -19.75 1.45 18.90
C GLY A 260 -20.36 2.72 18.28
N MET A 261 -19.51 3.64 17.86
CA MET A 261 -19.93 4.83 17.10
C MET A 261 -19.98 4.51 15.60
N PRO A 262 -20.97 5.05 14.85
CA PRO A 262 -20.99 4.91 13.40
C PRO A 262 -19.77 5.59 12.78
N ALA A 263 -19.15 4.93 11.80
CA ALA A 263 -18.07 5.53 11.02
C ALA A 263 -18.65 6.71 10.22
N ARG A 264 -18.21 7.93 10.53
CA ARG A 264 -18.61 9.16 9.84
C ARG A 264 -17.81 9.38 8.55
N LEU A 265 -17.53 8.30 7.82
CA LEU A 265 -16.68 8.35 6.62
C LEU A 265 -17.29 9.22 5.50
N PHE A 266 -18.62 9.37 5.51
CA PHE A 266 -19.37 10.14 4.52
C PHE A 266 -19.84 11.53 5.00
N ASP A 267 -19.77 11.83 6.31
CA ASP A 267 -20.09 13.19 6.79
C ASP A 267 -19.06 14.22 6.28
N SER A 268 -17.82 13.77 6.02
CA SER A 268 -16.72 14.59 5.51
C SER A 268 -16.74 14.80 3.98
N ILE A 269 -17.70 14.23 3.23
CA ILE A 269 -17.84 14.55 1.79
C ILE A 269 -18.16 16.05 1.59
N THR A 270 -18.67 16.74 2.61
CA THR A 270 -18.86 18.20 2.59
C THR A 270 -17.55 18.99 2.73
N THR A 271 -16.46 18.36 3.19
CA THR A 271 -15.11 18.92 3.22
C THR A 271 -14.30 18.41 2.03
N VAL A 272 -14.20 19.24 0.99
CA VAL A 272 -13.39 18.97 -0.21
C VAL A 272 -11.93 18.78 0.21
N SER A 273 -11.41 17.55 0.12
CA SER A 273 -9.97 17.29 0.20
C SER A 273 -9.33 17.69 -1.12
N VAL A 274 -8.82 18.93 -1.21
CA VAL A 274 -8.14 19.41 -2.41
C VAL A 274 -6.75 18.76 -2.48
N GLN A 275 -6.67 17.62 -3.16
CA GLN A 275 -5.40 17.05 -3.61
C GLN A 275 -4.93 17.85 -4.83
N VAL A 276 -3.96 18.76 -4.64
CA VAL A 276 -3.35 19.53 -5.74
C VAL A 276 -2.41 18.61 -6.52
N ALA A 277 -2.95 17.88 -7.50
CA ALA A 277 -2.13 17.14 -8.45
C ALA A 277 -1.53 18.12 -9.46
N LYS A 278 -0.20 18.31 -9.43
CA LYS A 278 0.51 18.98 -10.52
C LYS A 278 0.44 18.11 -11.77
N ARG A 279 -0.28 18.60 -12.79
CA ARG A 279 -0.36 17.98 -14.11
C ARG A 279 1.00 18.08 -14.81
N SER A 280 1.86 17.09 -14.62
CA SER A 280 2.94 16.83 -15.57
C SER A 280 2.42 15.85 -16.62
N LEU A 281 2.70 16.12 -17.90
CA LEU A 281 2.34 15.28 -19.04
C LEU A 281 3.14 13.97 -18.97
N GLN A 282 2.69 13.01 -18.17
CA GLN A 282 3.20 11.65 -18.22
C GLN A 282 2.04 10.70 -18.52
N LYS A 283 2.23 9.92 -19.59
CA LYS A 283 1.27 9.00 -20.21
C LYS A 283 0.43 8.25 -19.16
N SER A 284 -0.88 8.41 -19.31
CA SER A 284 -1.95 7.82 -18.50
C SER A 284 -1.73 6.32 -18.23
N SER A 285 -1.40 5.95 -16.99
CA SER A 285 -1.84 4.67 -16.42
C SER A 285 -3.20 4.91 -15.76
N LEU A 286 -4.22 4.25 -16.28
CA LEU A 286 -5.57 4.27 -15.72
C LEU A 286 -5.55 3.52 -14.38
N VAL A 287 -5.38 4.26 -13.28
CA VAL A 287 -5.83 3.80 -11.96
C VAL A 287 -7.31 4.16 -11.88
N ALA A 288 -8.17 3.23 -12.29
CA ALA A 288 -9.57 3.30 -11.96
C ALA A 288 -9.72 2.97 -10.47
N CYS A 289 -9.97 3.99 -9.64
CA CYS A 289 -10.64 3.80 -8.36
C CYS A 289 -12.08 3.35 -8.66
N GLY A 290 -12.26 2.05 -8.85
CA GLY A 290 -13.58 1.42 -8.83
C GLY A 290 -13.92 1.03 -7.41
N PHE A 291 -15.04 1.53 -6.91
CA PHE A 291 -15.79 0.92 -5.83
C PHE A 291 -16.23 -0.50 -6.20
#